data_AF-A0AAJ3HKD5-F1
#
_entry.id   AF-A0AAJ3HKD5-F1
#
_cell.length_a   1.000
_cell.length_b   1.000
_cell.length_c   1.000
_cell.angle_alpha   90.00
_cell.angle_beta   90.00
_cell.angle_gamma   90.00
#
_symmetry.space_group_name_H-M   'P 1'
#
loop_
_entity.id
_entity.type
_entity.pdbx_description
1 polymer ?
#
loop_
_entity_poly.entity_id
_entity_poly.type
_entity_poly.pdbx_seq_one_letter_code
_entity_poly.pdbx_strand_id
1 'polypeptide(L)'
;MADETEPKTQLRVGRLTKAHGLKGALKVELYTDEPEHRFTPGATFTLQVPAGSKWRGKTLELIELRWYNSQPVAFFVGISDRSEAETLVKAILWVEQDPTELPVDDDAWYDHQLVGLAVHRDGVAVGTVARVDHFPAQDLLIVKTGDGEVMVPFVKAIVPTVDIAAGIVTVTPPTGLFEELPEADEAPETSTAGPVESEASDEAQDDTGASQPEQ
;
A
#
# COMPACT_ATOMS: atom_id res chain seq x y z
N MET A 1 -8.71 35.13 -21.95
CA MET A 1 -7.71 34.68 -20.95
C MET A 1 -8.19 33.32 -20.50
N ALA A 2 -7.56 32.26 -21.00
CA ALA A 2 -7.92 30.90 -20.66
C ALA A 2 -7.36 30.61 -19.26
N ASP A 3 -8.24 30.26 -18.33
CA ASP A 3 -7.84 29.72 -17.03
C ASP A 3 -7.47 28.26 -17.29
N GLU A 4 -6.17 28.01 -17.42
CA GLU A 4 -5.60 26.68 -17.58
C GLU A 4 -5.64 26.02 -16.20
N THR A 5 -6.81 25.51 -15.81
CA THR A 5 -6.96 24.79 -14.56
C THR A 5 -6.22 23.46 -14.71
N GLU A 6 -4.98 23.41 -14.23
CA GLU A 6 -4.24 22.17 -14.00
C GLU A 6 -5.13 21.17 -13.26
N PRO A 7 -5.00 19.85 -13.50
CA PRO A 7 -5.84 18.85 -12.86
C PRO A 7 -5.54 18.81 -11.35
N LYS A 8 -6.29 19.60 -10.58
CA LYS A 8 -6.23 19.63 -9.13
C LYS A 8 -6.84 18.35 -8.59
N THR A 9 -6.00 17.46 -8.06
CA THR A 9 -6.45 16.24 -7.40
C THR A 9 -7.08 16.59 -6.06
N GLN A 10 -8.38 16.30 -5.91
CA GLN A 10 -9.06 16.48 -4.63
C GLN A 10 -8.90 15.24 -3.77
N LEU A 11 -8.29 15.41 -2.59
CA LEU A 11 -8.11 14.34 -1.63
C LEU A 11 -9.07 14.49 -0.46
N ARG A 12 -9.74 13.38 -0.13
CA ARG A 12 -10.57 13.27 1.06
C ARG A 12 -9.68 13.01 2.26
N VAL A 13 -9.56 13.97 3.17
CA VAL A 13 -8.63 13.88 4.31
C VAL A 13 -9.29 13.55 5.65
N GLY A 14 -10.60 13.80 5.78
CA GLY A 14 -11.30 13.46 7.00
C GLY A 14 -12.80 13.63 6.96
N ARG A 15 -13.47 13.18 8.02
CA ARG A 15 -14.91 13.36 8.25
C ARG A 15 -15.15 13.93 9.63
N LEU A 16 -16.00 14.96 9.71
CA LEU A 16 -16.45 15.53 10.97
C LEU A 16 -17.51 14.62 11.58
N THR A 17 -17.27 14.08 12.77
CA THR A 17 -18.13 13.02 13.35
C THR A 17 -19.04 13.54 14.45
N LYS A 18 -18.53 14.31 15.41
CA LYS A 18 -19.28 14.78 16.57
C LYS A 18 -18.72 16.07 17.13
N ALA A 19 -19.58 16.97 17.57
CA ALA A 19 -19.17 18.14 18.34
C ALA A 19 -18.52 17.74 19.67
N HIS A 20 -17.46 18.45 20.05
CA HIS A 20 -16.68 18.25 21.25
C HIS A 20 -16.64 19.53 22.09
N GLY A 21 -17.10 19.44 23.34
CA GLY A 21 -17.16 20.57 24.25
C GLY A 21 -18.17 21.64 23.81
N LEU A 22 -18.00 22.85 24.36
CA LEU A 22 -18.88 24.01 24.11
C LEU A 22 -18.25 25.05 23.17
N LYS A 23 -16.95 24.94 22.89
CA LYS A 23 -16.16 25.89 22.07
C LYS A 23 -16.19 25.58 20.57
N GLY A 24 -17.21 24.89 20.09
CA GLY A 24 -17.36 24.56 18.66
C GLY A 24 -16.35 23.57 18.08
N ALA A 25 -15.58 22.86 18.92
CA ALA A 25 -14.62 21.87 18.43
C ALA A 25 -15.33 20.64 17.86
N LEU A 26 -14.69 19.94 16.91
CA LEU A 26 -15.27 18.79 16.21
C LEU A 26 -14.30 17.62 16.21
N LYS A 27 -14.78 16.44 16.60
CA LYS A 27 -14.05 15.19 16.40
C LYS A 27 -13.92 14.91 14.91
N VAL A 28 -12.73 14.59 14.49
CA VAL A 28 -12.41 14.22 13.11
C VAL A 28 -12.13 12.73 13.06
N GLU A 29 -12.65 12.06 12.05
CA GLU A 29 -12.16 10.77 11.63
C GLU A 29 -11.21 11.02 10.46
N LEU A 30 -9.96 10.62 10.62
CA LEU A 30 -8.91 10.87 9.64
C LEU A 30 -8.94 9.79 8.55
N TYR A 31 -8.72 10.19 7.31
CA TYR A 31 -8.52 9.29 6.17
C TYR A 31 -7.14 9.44 5.54
N THR A 32 -6.27 10.20 6.19
CA THR A 32 -4.88 10.40 5.82
C THR A 32 -3.99 9.81 6.92
N ASP A 33 -2.90 9.25 6.47
CA ASP A 33 -1.70 8.80 7.19
C ASP A 33 -0.82 9.95 7.69
N GLU A 34 -0.89 11.13 7.06
CA GLU A 34 -0.12 12.33 7.41
C GLU A 34 -0.97 13.47 8.02
N PRO A 35 -1.69 13.26 9.14
CA PRO A 35 -2.58 14.27 9.70
C PRO A 35 -1.83 15.51 10.17
N GLU A 36 -0.59 15.38 10.62
CA GLU A 36 0.22 16.51 11.10
C GLU A 36 0.60 17.47 9.97
N HIS A 37 0.76 16.95 8.75
CA HIS A 37 1.03 17.74 7.56
C HIS A 37 -0.26 18.35 6.98
N ARG A 38 -1.33 17.56 6.89
CA ARG A 38 -2.59 17.97 6.26
C ARG A 38 -3.49 18.84 7.14
N PHE A 39 -3.37 18.75 8.47
CA PHE A 39 -4.15 19.52 9.44
C PHE A 39 -3.29 20.51 10.21
N THR A 40 -2.57 21.35 9.46
CA THR A 40 -1.81 22.47 10.00
C THR A 40 -2.70 23.70 10.23
N PRO A 41 -2.39 24.55 11.23
CA PRO A 41 -3.07 25.84 11.40
C PRO A 41 -3.05 26.67 10.10
N GLY A 42 -4.21 27.16 9.67
CA GLY A 42 -4.41 27.88 8.41
C GLY A 42 -4.80 26.99 7.22
N ALA A 43 -4.75 25.66 7.36
CA ALA A 43 -5.19 24.76 6.30
C ALA A 43 -6.67 24.98 5.95
N THR A 44 -6.97 25.10 4.65
CA THR A 44 -8.32 25.35 4.16
C THR A 44 -8.90 24.09 3.52
N PHE A 45 -10.09 23.69 3.98
CA PHE A 45 -10.80 22.52 3.50
C PHE A 45 -12.05 22.90 2.72
N THR A 46 -12.28 22.25 1.58
CA THR A 46 -13.59 22.25 0.94
C THR A 46 -14.49 21.20 1.57
N LEU A 47 -15.80 21.46 1.58
CA LEU A 47 -16.77 20.66 2.31
C LEU A 47 -17.71 19.94 1.36
N GLN A 48 -17.84 18.63 1.54
CA GLN A 48 -18.99 17.89 1.01
C GLN A 48 -20.04 17.77 2.12
N VAL A 49 -21.15 18.47 1.92
CA VAL A 49 -22.29 18.54 2.84
C VAL A 49 -23.61 18.28 2.12
N PRO A 50 -24.69 17.88 2.84
CA PRO A 50 -26.01 17.70 2.24
C PRO A 50 -26.52 18.94 1.50
N ALA A 51 -27.38 18.76 0.50
CA ALA A 51 -27.84 19.84 -0.39
C ALA A 51 -28.51 21.02 0.32
N GLY A 52 -29.13 20.80 1.49
CA GLY A 52 -29.74 21.85 2.31
C GLY A 52 -28.82 22.50 3.34
N SER A 53 -27.52 22.16 3.38
CA SER A 53 -26.59 22.72 4.36
C SER A 53 -26.16 24.13 4.01
N LYS A 54 -26.14 25.03 5.01
CA LYS A 54 -25.63 26.41 4.89
C LYS A 54 -24.13 26.48 4.54
N TRP A 55 -23.43 25.36 4.62
CA TRP A 55 -22.00 25.21 4.37
C TRP A 55 -21.67 24.78 2.93
N ARG A 56 -22.69 24.56 2.09
CA ARG A 56 -22.47 24.15 0.70
C ARG A 56 -21.70 25.23 -0.06
N GLY A 57 -20.61 24.82 -0.72
CA GLY A 57 -19.75 25.72 -1.49
C GLY A 57 -18.90 26.66 -0.62
N LYS A 58 -18.86 26.44 0.70
CA LYS A 58 -17.97 27.15 1.63
C LYS A 58 -16.75 26.30 1.96
N THR A 59 -15.70 26.97 2.41
CA THR A 59 -14.51 26.34 2.96
C THR A 59 -14.47 26.49 4.48
N LEU A 60 -13.68 25.63 5.14
CA LEU A 60 -13.32 25.77 6.55
C LEU A 60 -11.82 25.94 6.68
N GLU A 61 -11.41 26.92 7.48
CA GLU A 61 -10.02 27.11 7.86
C GLU A 61 -9.77 26.48 9.24
N LEU A 62 -8.71 25.70 9.35
CA LEU A 62 -8.29 25.10 10.61
C LEU A 62 -7.57 26.10 11.49
N ILE A 63 -7.98 26.20 12.75
CA ILE A 63 -7.20 26.89 13.79
C ILE A 63 -6.13 25.95 14.33
N GLU A 64 -6.54 24.76 14.77
CA GLU A 64 -5.64 23.75 15.30
C GLU A 64 -6.30 22.36 15.32
N LEU A 65 -5.48 21.31 15.27
CA LEU A 65 -5.86 19.93 15.56
C LEU A 65 -5.24 19.50 16.89
N ARG A 66 -6.06 18.97 17.80
CA ARG A 66 -5.60 18.46 19.11
C ARG A 66 -6.09 17.04 19.36
N TRP A 67 -5.27 16.26 20.03
CA TRP A 67 -5.59 14.89 20.42
C TRP A 67 -6.17 14.85 21.83
N TYR A 68 -7.37 14.32 21.98
CA TYR A 68 -8.02 14.08 23.27
C TYR A 68 -8.43 12.62 23.37
N ASN A 69 -7.89 11.89 24.35
CA ASN A 69 -8.12 10.44 24.52
C ASN A 69 -7.91 9.65 23.22
N SER A 70 -6.79 9.92 22.54
CA SER A 70 -6.44 9.33 21.24
C SER A 70 -7.43 9.60 20.11
N GLN A 71 -8.27 10.64 20.22
CA GLN A 71 -9.18 11.08 19.17
C GLN A 71 -8.80 12.49 18.71
N PRO A 72 -8.67 12.71 17.39
CA PRO A 72 -8.32 14.01 16.87
C PRO A 72 -9.55 14.94 16.89
N VAL A 73 -9.35 16.15 17.39
CA VAL A 73 -10.35 17.19 17.57
C VAL A 73 -9.86 18.46 16.89
N ALA A 74 -10.59 18.91 15.88
CA ALA A 74 -10.29 20.11 15.12
C ALA A 74 -11.08 21.32 15.63
N PHE A 75 -10.40 22.47 15.61
CA PHE A 75 -10.98 23.78 15.84
C PHE A 75 -10.95 24.55 14.54
N PHE A 76 -12.04 25.20 14.16
CA PHE A 76 -12.17 25.89 12.88
C PHE A 76 -12.51 27.36 13.08
N VAL A 77 -12.03 28.20 12.17
CA VAL A 77 -12.35 29.63 12.15
C VAL A 77 -13.84 29.82 11.94
N GLY A 78 -14.45 30.66 12.78
CA GLY A 78 -15.88 30.95 12.70
C GLY A 78 -16.81 29.89 13.27
N ILE A 79 -16.29 28.82 13.90
CA ILE A 79 -17.10 27.83 14.63
C ILE A 79 -16.80 27.95 16.13
N SER A 80 -17.51 28.85 16.81
CA SER A 80 -17.23 29.16 18.22
C SER A 80 -18.13 28.43 19.22
N ASP A 81 -19.22 27.83 18.76
CA ASP A 81 -20.19 27.16 19.64
C ASP A 81 -20.58 25.77 19.14
N ARG A 82 -21.15 24.99 20.06
CA ARG A 82 -21.57 23.61 19.80
C ARG A 82 -22.68 23.51 18.76
N SER A 83 -23.61 24.46 18.72
CA SER A 83 -24.74 24.43 17.80
C SER A 83 -24.27 24.59 16.37
N GLU A 84 -23.31 25.48 16.11
CA GLU A 84 -22.68 25.62 14.80
C GLU A 84 -21.87 24.38 14.43
N ALA A 85 -21.09 23.83 15.35
CA ALA A 85 -20.36 22.60 15.13
C ALA A 85 -21.27 21.43 14.73
N GLU A 86 -22.44 21.31 15.37
CA GLU A 86 -23.43 20.28 15.05
C GLU A 86 -23.97 20.39 13.60
N THR A 87 -23.98 21.59 13.01
CA THR A 87 -24.36 21.77 11.59
C THR A 87 -23.33 21.22 10.59
N LEU A 88 -22.11 20.98 11.04
CA LEU A 88 -21.00 20.43 10.26
C LEU A 88 -20.78 18.93 10.47
N VAL A 89 -21.52 18.31 11.40
CA VAL A 89 -21.43 16.87 11.64
C VAL A 89 -21.82 16.11 10.35
N LYS A 90 -21.04 15.07 10.03
CA LYS A 90 -21.04 14.29 8.79
C LYS A 90 -20.48 15.00 7.56
N ALA A 91 -20.01 16.25 7.66
CA ALA A 91 -19.28 16.86 6.56
C ALA A 91 -17.98 16.10 6.28
N ILE A 92 -17.66 15.92 5.01
CA ILE A 92 -16.39 15.37 4.57
C ILE A 92 -15.48 16.53 4.18
N LEU A 93 -14.26 16.49 4.69
CA LEU A 93 -13.21 17.47 4.43
C LEU A 93 -12.38 17.01 3.24
N TRP A 94 -12.22 17.92 2.30
CA TRP A 94 -11.41 17.74 1.10
C TRP A 94 -10.33 18.81 1.05
N VAL A 95 -9.14 18.44 0.60
CA VAL A 95 -8.07 19.39 0.27
C VAL A 95 -7.81 19.32 -1.23
N GLU A 96 -7.46 20.46 -1.81
CA GLU A 96 -6.82 20.49 -3.11
C GLU A 96 -5.35 20.13 -2.87
N GLN A 97 -4.89 19.02 -3.45
CA GLN A 97 -3.47 18.68 -3.44
C GLN A 97 -2.81 19.34 -4.64
N ASP A 98 -1.77 20.10 -4.39
CA ASP A 98 -0.86 20.55 -5.44
C ASP A 98 -0.07 19.32 -5.93
N PRO A 99 -0.11 18.98 -7.23
CA PRO A 99 0.63 17.84 -7.77
C PRO A 99 2.15 17.97 -7.59
N THR A 100 2.65 19.15 -7.23
CA THR A 100 4.08 19.40 -6.94
C THR A 100 4.47 19.18 -5.48
N GLU A 101 3.53 19.00 -4.56
CA GLU A 101 3.83 18.65 -3.17
C GLU A 101 4.33 17.20 -3.08
N LEU A 102 5.64 17.04 -2.81
CA LEU A 102 6.27 15.77 -2.51
C LEU A 102 5.93 15.35 -1.06
N PRO A 103 5.84 14.04 -0.77
CA PRO A 103 5.77 13.54 0.61
C PRO A 103 6.91 14.09 1.47
N VAL A 104 6.66 14.22 2.78
CA VAL A 104 7.63 14.81 3.73
C VAL A 104 8.83 13.88 3.97
N ASP A 105 8.65 12.58 3.71
CA ASP A 105 9.70 11.57 3.78
C ASP A 105 10.24 11.28 2.38
N ASP A 106 11.57 11.31 2.22
CA ASP A 106 12.27 11.03 0.97
C ASP A 106 12.04 9.58 0.49
N ASP A 107 11.62 8.67 1.39
CA ASP A 107 11.27 7.28 1.10
C ASP A 107 9.74 7.02 1.07
N ALA A 108 8.91 8.06 0.99
CA ALA A 108 7.45 7.95 0.82
C ALA A 108 7.00 8.50 -0.54
N TRP A 109 6.05 7.80 -1.18
CA TRP A 109 5.51 8.18 -2.49
C TRP A 109 4.00 7.94 -2.52
N TYR A 110 3.26 8.81 -3.21
CA TYR A 110 1.86 8.55 -3.48
C TYR A 110 1.70 7.59 -4.67
N ASP A 111 0.70 6.70 -4.63
CA ASP A 111 0.44 5.73 -5.70
C ASP A 111 0.40 6.36 -7.09
N HIS A 112 -0.26 7.51 -7.22
CA HIS A 112 -0.41 8.21 -8.50
C HIS A 112 0.91 8.77 -9.04
N GLN A 113 1.93 8.96 -8.18
CA GLN A 113 3.28 9.33 -8.59
C GLN A 113 4.08 8.11 -9.06
N LEU A 114 3.75 6.92 -8.55
CA LEU A 114 4.40 5.66 -8.89
C LEU A 114 3.84 5.03 -10.16
N VAL A 115 2.54 5.16 -10.41
CA VAL A 115 1.89 4.62 -11.60
C VAL A 115 2.42 5.31 -12.86
N GLY A 116 2.84 4.49 -13.84
CA GLY A 116 3.40 4.94 -15.11
C GLY A 116 4.94 5.07 -15.12
N LEU A 117 5.61 4.91 -13.98
CA LEU A 117 7.08 4.94 -13.94
C LEU A 117 7.68 3.71 -14.64
N ALA A 118 8.79 3.93 -15.36
CA ALA A 118 9.54 2.87 -16.01
C ALA A 118 10.33 2.07 -14.97
N VAL A 119 10.19 0.74 -14.97
CA VAL A 119 10.87 -0.15 -14.03
C VAL A 119 12.16 -0.65 -14.68
N HIS A 120 13.29 -0.39 -14.05
CA HIS A 120 14.62 -0.76 -14.52
C HIS A 120 15.28 -1.78 -13.59
N ARG A 121 15.79 -2.88 -14.16
CA ARG A 121 16.66 -3.85 -13.48
C ARG A 121 18.05 -3.73 -14.09
N ASP A 122 19.07 -3.46 -13.28
CA ASP A 122 20.47 -3.34 -13.73
C ASP A 122 20.66 -2.38 -14.93
N GLY A 123 19.86 -1.30 -14.96
CA GLY A 123 19.87 -0.29 -16.04
C GLY A 123 19.05 -0.64 -17.28
N VAL A 124 18.41 -1.82 -17.32
CA VAL A 124 17.55 -2.27 -18.42
C VAL A 124 16.08 -2.09 -18.05
N ALA A 125 15.30 -1.46 -18.92
CA ALA A 125 13.85 -1.36 -18.74
C ALA A 125 13.20 -2.74 -18.85
N VAL A 126 12.53 -3.17 -17.78
CA VAL A 126 11.83 -4.46 -17.69
C VAL A 126 10.31 -4.32 -17.74
N GLY A 127 9.78 -3.12 -17.50
CA GLY A 127 8.35 -2.88 -17.56
C GLY A 127 7.94 -1.49 -17.10
N THR A 128 6.67 -1.33 -16.77
CA THR A 128 6.09 -0.08 -16.27
C THR A 128 5.15 -0.37 -15.10
N VAL A 129 5.16 0.47 -14.07
CA VAL A 129 4.25 0.34 -12.93
C VAL A 129 2.80 0.59 -13.40
N ALA A 130 1.95 -0.41 -13.26
CA ALA A 130 0.53 -0.34 -13.63
C ALA A 130 -0.35 0.16 -12.48
N ARG A 131 -0.07 -0.30 -11.25
CA ARG A 131 -0.78 0.07 -10.01
C ARG A 131 0.04 -0.31 -8.79
N VAL A 132 -0.37 0.19 -7.63
CA VAL A 132 0.11 -0.21 -6.31
C VAL A 132 -1.03 -0.96 -5.62
N ASP A 133 -0.76 -2.17 -5.14
CA ASP A 133 -1.71 -2.97 -4.37
C ASP A 133 -1.25 -3.03 -2.90
N HIS A 134 -2.10 -2.54 -2.00
CA HIS A 134 -1.84 -2.55 -0.55
C HIS A 134 -2.31 -3.85 0.10
N PHE A 135 -1.38 -4.66 0.60
CA PHE A 135 -1.70 -5.87 1.37
C PHE A 135 -1.39 -5.67 2.87
N PRO A 136 -2.04 -6.43 3.78
CA PRO A 136 -1.81 -6.29 5.22
C PRO A 136 -0.35 -6.48 5.67
N ALA A 137 0.46 -7.18 4.88
CA ALA A 137 1.86 -7.45 5.20
C ALA A 137 2.82 -6.42 4.59
N GLN A 138 2.56 -5.97 3.36
CA GLN A 138 3.41 -5.05 2.60
C GLN A 138 2.68 -4.58 1.33
N ASP A 139 3.16 -3.47 0.77
CA ASP A 139 2.69 -2.98 -0.52
C ASP A 139 3.39 -3.71 -1.68
N LEU A 140 2.67 -3.89 -2.78
CA LEU A 140 3.16 -4.53 -4.00
C LEU A 140 3.03 -3.57 -5.19
N LEU A 141 4.13 -3.33 -5.89
CA LEU A 141 4.10 -2.71 -7.21
C LEU A 141 3.72 -3.75 -8.24
N ILE A 142 2.66 -3.49 -9.00
CA ILE A 142 2.29 -4.33 -10.12
C ILE A 142 2.96 -3.78 -11.37
N VAL A 143 3.94 -4.51 -11.88
CA VAL A 143 4.75 -4.11 -13.03
C VAL A 143 4.23 -4.84 -14.26
N LYS A 144 3.78 -4.09 -15.26
CA LYS A 144 3.42 -4.64 -16.56
C LYS A 144 4.69 -4.81 -17.39
N THR A 145 5.01 -6.05 -17.74
CA THR A 145 6.12 -6.43 -18.62
C THR A 145 5.58 -6.79 -20.00
N GLY A 146 6.46 -7.22 -20.92
CA GLY A 146 6.05 -7.79 -22.21
C GLY A 146 5.26 -9.11 -22.05
N ASP A 147 5.54 -9.84 -20.97
CA ASP A 147 5.10 -11.23 -20.78
C ASP A 147 3.95 -11.35 -19.76
N GLY A 148 3.59 -10.25 -19.08
CA GLY A 148 2.46 -10.25 -18.14
C GLY A 148 2.55 -9.16 -17.07
N GLU A 149 1.91 -9.42 -15.92
CA GLU A 149 2.05 -8.60 -14.71
C GLU A 149 2.96 -9.33 -13.71
N VAL A 150 3.96 -8.63 -13.19
CA VAL A 150 4.87 -9.09 -12.14
C VAL A 150 4.59 -8.32 -10.86
N MET A 151 4.43 -9.04 -9.75
CA MET A 151 4.20 -8.44 -8.44
C MET A 151 5.54 -8.23 -7.72
N VAL A 152 5.92 -6.98 -7.51
CA VAL A 152 7.21 -6.61 -6.91
C VAL A 152 6.98 -6.04 -5.52
N PRO A 153 7.50 -6.65 -4.45
CA PRO A 153 7.42 -6.08 -3.11
C PRO A 153 8.03 -4.69 -3.02
N PHE A 154 7.26 -3.72 -2.52
CA PHE A 154 7.71 -2.34 -2.41
C PHE A 154 8.50 -2.11 -1.12
N VAL A 155 9.69 -2.70 -1.07
CA VAL A 155 10.61 -2.62 0.07
C VAL A 155 11.99 -2.20 -0.42
N LYS A 156 12.73 -1.45 0.41
CA LYS A 156 14.06 -0.88 0.06
C LYS A 156 15.09 -1.92 -0.42
N ALA A 157 14.95 -3.18 0.01
CA ALA A 157 15.80 -4.28 -0.44
C ALA A 157 15.59 -4.65 -1.91
N ILE A 158 14.37 -4.48 -2.43
CA ILE A 158 14.00 -4.82 -3.81
C ILE A 158 13.85 -3.56 -4.67
N VAL A 159 13.40 -2.45 -4.10
CA VAL A 159 13.22 -1.16 -4.78
C VAL A 159 14.09 -0.11 -4.07
N PRO A 160 15.40 -0.08 -4.35
CA PRO A 160 16.34 0.81 -3.64
C PRO A 160 16.20 2.29 -4.04
N THR A 161 15.65 2.60 -5.22
CA THR A 161 15.59 3.99 -5.71
C THR A 161 14.34 4.21 -6.56
N VAL A 162 13.64 5.30 -6.27
CA VAL A 162 12.53 5.83 -7.05
C VAL A 162 12.87 7.27 -7.43
N ASP A 163 12.95 7.55 -8.72
CA ASP A 163 13.20 8.89 -9.26
C ASP A 163 11.95 9.37 -10.00
N ILE A 164 11.14 10.16 -9.31
CA ILE A 164 9.90 10.73 -9.86
C ILE A 164 10.19 11.71 -11.00
N ALA A 165 11.30 12.46 -10.92
CA ALA A 165 11.64 13.46 -11.92
C ALA A 165 12.13 12.81 -13.22
N ALA A 166 12.92 11.75 -13.12
CA ALA A 166 13.35 10.96 -14.28
C ALA A 166 12.26 10.00 -14.79
N GLY A 167 11.24 9.71 -13.97
CA GLY A 167 10.18 8.76 -14.32
C GLY A 167 10.60 7.29 -14.16
N ILE A 168 11.55 6.98 -13.27
CA ILE A 168 12.24 5.68 -13.21
C ILE A 168 12.18 5.07 -11.80
N VAL A 169 11.85 3.79 -11.72
CA VAL A 169 11.98 2.94 -10.53
C VAL A 169 13.10 1.93 -10.78
N THR A 170 14.12 1.90 -9.93
CA THR A 170 15.18 0.89 -10.00
C THR A 170 14.85 -0.28 -9.09
N VAL A 171 14.94 -1.50 -9.61
CA VAL A 171 14.68 -2.74 -8.86
C VAL A 171 15.89 -3.67 -8.84
N THR A 172 16.12 -4.32 -7.70
CA THR A 172 17.13 -5.37 -7.49
C THR A 172 16.45 -6.62 -6.92
N PRO A 173 15.55 -7.26 -7.69
CA PRO A 173 14.81 -8.42 -7.23
C PRO A 173 15.70 -9.67 -7.16
N PRO A 174 15.32 -10.68 -6.36
CA PRO A 174 15.94 -12.00 -6.46
C PRO A 174 15.73 -12.60 -7.86
N THR A 175 16.64 -13.49 -8.26
CA THR A 175 16.51 -14.30 -9.50
C THR A 175 15.18 -15.04 -9.52
N GLY A 176 14.55 -15.13 -10.70
CA GLY A 176 13.24 -15.75 -10.88
C GLY A 176 12.01 -14.82 -10.77
N LEU A 177 12.14 -13.56 -10.33
CA LEU A 177 10.97 -12.67 -10.22
C LEU A 177 10.51 -12.11 -11.59
N PHE A 178 11.44 -11.87 -12.50
CA PHE A 178 11.19 -11.34 -13.85
C PHE A 178 11.53 -12.34 -14.96
N GLU A 179 11.88 -13.57 -14.61
CA GLU A 179 12.30 -14.61 -15.55
C GLU A 179 11.13 -15.57 -15.78
N GLU A 180 10.89 -16.00 -17.03
CA GLU A 180 9.97 -17.10 -17.31
C GLU A 180 10.45 -18.36 -16.58
N LEU A 181 9.56 -18.98 -15.80
CA LEU A 181 9.78 -20.35 -15.38
C LEU A 181 9.86 -21.19 -16.66
N PRO A 182 10.94 -21.95 -16.90
CA PRO A 182 10.92 -22.91 -17.99
C PRO A 182 9.71 -23.83 -17.76
N GLU A 183 8.87 -23.99 -18.79
CA GLU A 183 7.80 -24.99 -18.78
C GLU A 183 8.45 -26.29 -18.33
N ALA A 184 7.98 -26.83 -17.20
CA ALA A 184 8.46 -28.11 -16.71
C ALA A 184 8.09 -29.15 -17.77
N ASP A 185 9.06 -29.45 -18.63
CA ASP A 185 8.99 -30.45 -19.68
C ASP A 185 8.40 -31.71 -19.07
N GLU A 186 7.23 -32.13 -19.59
CA GLU A 186 6.48 -33.27 -19.10
C GLU A 186 7.44 -34.46 -18.93
N ALA A 187 7.67 -34.86 -17.69
CA ALA A 187 8.42 -36.07 -17.41
C ALA A 187 7.74 -37.21 -18.18
N PRO A 188 8.45 -37.94 -19.07
CA PRO A 188 7.79 -38.97 -19.85
C PRO A 188 7.38 -40.08 -18.89
N GLU A 189 6.08 -40.36 -18.86
CA GLU A 189 5.52 -41.52 -18.18
C GLU A 189 6.10 -42.80 -18.81
N THR A 190 7.13 -43.37 -18.21
CA THR A 190 7.53 -44.75 -18.53
C THR A 190 6.55 -45.70 -17.84
N SER A 191 5.48 -46.02 -18.55
CA SER A 191 4.68 -47.22 -18.38
C SER A 191 5.44 -48.42 -18.97
N THR A 192 5.72 -49.47 -18.18
CA THR A 192 5.20 -50.83 -18.40
C THR A 192 5.77 -51.87 -17.42
N ALA A 193 4.89 -52.80 -17.06
CA ALA A 193 5.01 -54.11 -16.39
C ALA A 193 6.37 -54.85 -16.49
N GLY A 194 6.80 -55.73 -15.58
CA GLY A 194 6.15 -56.54 -14.54
C GLY A 194 7.21 -57.49 -13.89
N PRO A 195 6.83 -58.43 -13.01
CA PRO A 195 7.69 -59.02 -11.98
C PRO A 195 8.38 -60.33 -12.41
N VAL A 196 9.57 -60.62 -11.87
CA VAL A 196 10.15 -61.99 -11.78
C VAL A 196 11.04 -62.15 -10.55
N GLU A 197 10.82 -63.25 -9.84
CA GLU A 197 11.53 -63.80 -8.67
C GLU A 197 12.93 -64.40 -9.00
N SER A 198 13.63 -64.79 -7.91
CA SER A 198 14.71 -65.81 -7.79
C SER A 198 16.10 -65.47 -8.36
N GLU A 199 17.26 -65.83 -7.79
CA GLU A 199 17.67 -66.60 -6.61
C GLU A 199 19.19 -66.40 -6.39
N ALA A 200 19.62 -66.53 -5.13
CA ALA A 200 20.89 -67.11 -4.63
C ALA A 200 22.29 -66.59 -5.05
N SER A 201 23.08 -66.17 -4.05
CA SER A 201 24.40 -66.74 -3.67
C SER A 201 24.78 -66.15 -2.29
N ASP A 202 24.77 -66.92 -1.20
CA ASP A 202 25.83 -67.82 -0.71
C ASP A 202 27.07 -67.06 -0.21
N GLU A 203 27.22 -66.98 1.12
CA GLU A 203 28.52 -67.11 1.78
C GLU A 203 28.30 -67.67 3.20
N ALA A 204 29.06 -68.72 3.50
CA ALA A 204 28.86 -69.65 4.60
C ALA A 204 29.96 -69.52 5.68
N GLN A 205 29.62 -70.03 6.88
CA GLN A 205 30.49 -70.55 7.95
C GLN A 205 31.31 -69.49 8.71
N ASP A 206 31.54 -69.55 10.01
CA ASP A 206 31.52 -70.59 11.06
C ASP A 206 31.52 -69.76 12.39
N ASP A 207 31.02 -70.13 13.57
CA ASP A 207 31.43 -71.22 14.45
C ASP A 207 30.76 -70.96 15.83
N THR A 208 30.42 -72.04 16.55
CA THR A 208 30.19 -72.24 18.01
C THR A 208 29.67 -71.10 18.92
N GLY A 209 28.75 -71.33 19.87
CA GLY A 209 28.18 -72.55 20.44
C GLY A 209 27.45 -72.25 21.77
N ALA A 210 26.72 -73.26 22.24
CA ALA A 210 26.32 -73.53 23.63
C ALA A 210 25.20 -72.69 24.31
N SER A 211 24.09 -73.41 24.53
CA SER A 211 23.44 -73.62 25.84
C SER A 211 22.37 -72.64 26.37
N GLN A 212 21.13 -73.14 26.20
CA GLN A 212 20.03 -73.25 27.17
C GLN A 212 19.21 -72.02 27.64
N PRO A 213 17.88 -72.22 27.86
CA PRO A 213 16.91 -71.19 28.19
C PRO A 213 16.62 -71.12 29.70
N GLU A 214 15.98 -70.04 30.16
CA GLU A 214 14.75 -70.04 30.99
C GLU A 214 14.54 -68.69 31.71
N GLN A 215 13.24 -68.35 31.81
CA GLN A 215 12.57 -67.26 32.54
C GLN A 215 12.60 -65.86 31.92
#